data_AF-X0QQY3-F1
#
_entry.id   AF-X0QQY3-F1
#
_cell.length_a   1.000
_cell.length_b   1.000
_cell.length_c   1.000
_cell.angle_alpha   90.00
_cell.angle_beta   90.00
_cell.angle_gamma   90.00
#
_symmetry.space_group_name_H-M   'P 1'
#
loop_
_entity.id
_entity.type
_entity.pdbx_description
1 polymer ?
#
loop_
_entity_poly.entity_id
_entity_poly.type
_entity_poly.pdbx_seq_one_letter_code
_entity_poly.pdbx_strand_id
1 'polypeptide(L)'
;MRQDHIIPLSPQAMAIIERMRPLTERTGYVFYNFERSNPYSEVWFNQALKRMGYTGDPYPKMTGHGFRQLASTGLYELQFPENIIEVQLAHLEQSSVKKRYDLSAHLAERQIMMNRWADHLDDLRAGKAVSFDLLTPSEVSSEISSRRVQATDIELQDKETLIKGLQAQGILPDLLAQLASQMT
;
A
#
# COMPACT_ATOMS: atom_id res chain seq x y z
N MET A 1 21.44 -20.58 -6.29
CA MET A 1 20.44 -21.28 -5.46
C MET A 1 19.18 -20.43 -5.44
N ARG A 2 18.02 -21.02 -5.72
CA ARG A 2 16.73 -20.35 -5.53
C ARG A 2 16.57 -20.17 -4.01
N GLN A 3 16.42 -18.94 -3.57
CA GLN A 3 16.38 -18.59 -2.16
C GLN A 3 14.92 -18.69 -1.68
N ASP A 4 14.69 -19.34 -0.54
CA ASP A 4 13.34 -19.58 -0.03
C ASP A 4 12.70 -18.27 0.43
N HIS A 5 11.43 -18.05 0.03
CA HIS A 5 10.66 -16.88 0.42
C HIS A 5 9.79 -17.19 1.63
N ILE A 6 10.17 -16.67 2.80
CA ILE A 6 9.45 -16.89 4.05
C ILE A 6 8.32 -15.86 4.19
N ILE A 7 7.09 -16.35 4.36
CA ILE A 7 5.87 -15.56 4.57
C ILE A 7 5.35 -15.83 5.99
N PRO A 8 5.27 -14.82 6.89
CA PRO A 8 4.59 -14.99 8.17
C PRO A 8 3.09 -15.13 7.93
N LEU A 9 2.47 -16.12 8.58
CA LEU A 9 1.04 -16.38 8.51
C LEU A 9 0.34 -15.76 9.72
N SER A 10 -0.75 -15.04 9.46
CA SER A 10 -1.61 -14.53 10.53
C SER A 10 -2.40 -15.66 11.20
N PRO A 11 -2.92 -15.45 12.43
CA PRO A 11 -3.80 -16.43 13.09
C PRO A 11 -4.99 -16.85 12.21
N GLN A 12 -5.58 -15.92 11.46
CA GLN A 12 -6.68 -16.17 10.53
C GLN A 12 -6.26 -17.10 9.38
N ALA A 13 -5.09 -16.87 8.78
CA ALA A 13 -4.55 -17.74 7.73
C ALA A 13 -4.24 -19.15 8.28
N MET A 14 -3.65 -19.22 9.48
CA MET A 14 -3.40 -20.50 10.16
C MET A 14 -4.69 -21.26 10.47
N ALA A 15 -5.75 -20.57 10.91
CA ALA A 15 -7.05 -21.20 11.16
C ALA A 15 -7.65 -21.86 9.91
N ILE A 16 -7.44 -21.25 8.72
CA ILE A 16 -7.86 -21.86 7.44
C ILE A 16 -7.06 -23.14 7.16
N ILE A 17 -5.74 -23.12 7.36
CA ILE A 17 -4.88 -24.29 7.14
C ILE A 17 -5.26 -25.41 8.12
N GLU A 18 -5.44 -25.11 9.40
CA GLU A 18 -5.82 -26.10 10.41
C GLU A 18 -7.21 -26.69 10.14
N ARG A 19 -8.13 -25.91 9.57
CA ARG A 19 -9.43 -26.43 9.12
C ARG A 19 -9.30 -27.42 7.94
N MET A 20 -8.30 -27.22 7.08
CA MET A 20 -8.03 -28.10 5.94
C MET A 20 -7.24 -29.35 6.32
N ARG A 21 -6.39 -29.27 7.35
CA ARG A 21 -5.46 -30.34 7.76
C ARG A 21 -6.13 -31.73 7.87
N PRO A 22 -7.27 -31.91 8.56
CA PRO A 22 -7.90 -33.24 8.68
C PRO A 22 -8.30 -33.85 7.33
N LEU A 23 -8.51 -33.02 6.30
CA LEU A 23 -8.93 -33.46 4.97
C LEU A 23 -7.73 -33.84 4.10
N THR A 24 -6.63 -33.08 4.17
CA THR A 24 -5.58 -33.14 3.15
C THR A 24 -4.17 -33.44 3.68
N GLU A 25 -3.95 -33.55 5.00
CA GLU A 25 -2.61 -33.74 5.58
C GLU A 25 -1.83 -34.91 4.98
N ARG A 26 -2.51 -36.05 4.74
CA ARG A 26 -1.93 -37.25 4.11
C ARG A 26 -1.39 -37.03 2.69
N THR A 27 -1.78 -35.93 2.04
CA THR A 27 -1.37 -35.62 0.66
C THR A 27 -0.12 -34.76 0.61
N GLY A 28 0.29 -34.15 1.73
CA GLY A 28 1.37 -33.15 1.78
C GLY A 28 1.00 -31.77 1.23
N TYR A 29 -0.26 -31.55 0.82
CA TYR A 29 -0.75 -30.27 0.29
C TYR A 29 -1.94 -29.74 1.09
N VAL A 30 -2.04 -28.42 1.24
CA VAL A 30 -3.20 -27.76 1.88
C VAL A 30 -4.45 -27.83 0.99
N PHE A 31 -4.28 -27.67 -0.32
CA PHE A 31 -5.37 -27.66 -1.30
C PHE A 31 -5.17 -28.78 -2.33
N TYR A 32 -5.82 -29.92 -2.12
CA TYR A 32 -5.65 -31.13 -2.92
C TYR A 32 -6.96 -31.61 -3.54
N ASN A 33 -6.89 -32.01 -4.82
CA ASN A 33 -7.99 -32.63 -5.54
C ASN A 33 -7.87 -34.15 -5.49
N PHE A 34 -8.76 -34.81 -4.74
CA PHE A 34 -8.78 -36.27 -4.60
C PHE A 34 -9.24 -37.01 -5.85
N GLU A 35 -10.06 -36.41 -6.71
CA GLU A 35 -10.54 -37.05 -7.95
C GLU A 35 -9.43 -37.14 -9.01
N ARG A 36 -8.53 -36.16 -9.01
CA ARG A 36 -7.44 -36.02 -9.98
C ARG A 36 -6.07 -36.39 -9.40
N SER A 37 -6.03 -36.75 -8.11
CA SER A 37 -4.81 -37.09 -7.36
C SER A 37 -3.69 -36.05 -7.50
N ASN A 38 -4.05 -34.75 -7.51
CA ASN A 38 -3.10 -33.65 -7.65
C ASN A 38 -3.54 -32.40 -6.88
N PRO A 39 -2.63 -31.44 -6.60
CA PRO A 39 -3.01 -30.15 -6.04
C PRO A 39 -3.93 -29.37 -6.98
N TYR A 40 -4.81 -28.55 -6.43
CA TYR A 40 -5.62 -27.64 -7.25
C TYR A 40 -4.74 -26.67 -8.03
N SER A 41 -5.06 -26.48 -9.32
CA SER A 41 -4.37 -25.50 -10.17
C SER A 41 -4.90 -24.09 -9.94
N GLU A 42 -4.11 -23.08 -10.32
CA GLU A 42 -4.54 -21.68 -10.31
C GLU A 42 -5.86 -21.46 -11.07
N VAL A 43 -6.01 -22.14 -12.22
CA VAL A 43 -7.22 -22.11 -13.05
C VAL A 43 -8.44 -22.57 -12.26
N TRP A 44 -8.29 -23.57 -11.40
CA TRP A 44 -9.38 -24.06 -10.56
C TRP A 44 -9.83 -22.97 -9.57
N PHE A 45 -8.89 -22.29 -8.90
CA PHE A 45 -9.20 -21.19 -7.98
C PHE A 45 -9.90 -20.03 -8.70
N ASN A 46 -9.41 -19.62 -9.87
CA ASN A 46 -10.05 -18.57 -10.66
C ASN A 46 -11.48 -18.95 -11.08
N GLN A 47 -11.74 -20.24 -11.40
CA GLN A 47 -13.11 -20.71 -11.65
C GLN A 47 -13.96 -20.72 -10.38
N ALA A 48 -13.40 -21.10 -9.22
CA ALA A 48 -14.11 -21.05 -7.94
C ALA A 48 -14.53 -19.61 -7.60
N LEU A 49 -13.61 -18.64 -7.76
CA LEU A 49 -13.91 -17.20 -7.61
C LEU A 49 -15.05 -16.77 -8.54
N LYS A 50 -15.02 -17.18 -9.81
CA LYS A 50 -16.10 -16.90 -10.77
C LYS A 50 -17.45 -17.43 -10.28
N ARG A 51 -17.50 -18.66 -9.76
CA ARG A 51 -18.73 -19.28 -9.22
C ARG A 51 -19.25 -18.57 -7.98
N MET A 52 -18.37 -17.93 -7.20
CA MET A 52 -18.74 -17.11 -6.05
C MET A 52 -19.20 -15.68 -6.42
N GLY A 53 -19.27 -15.34 -7.72
CA GLY A 53 -19.75 -14.04 -8.17
C GLY A 53 -18.66 -12.98 -8.42
N TYR A 54 -17.37 -13.34 -8.30
CA TYR A 54 -16.27 -12.44 -8.63
C TYR A 54 -16.01 -12.37 -10.15
N THR A 55 -17.06 -12.15 -10.94
CA THR A 55 -17.05 -12.20 -12.41
C THR A 55 -16.58 -10.92 -13.07
N GLY A 56 -16.71 -9.78 -12.38
CA GLY A 56 -16.30 -8.49 -12.90
C GLY A 56 -17.43 -7.57 -13.37
N ASP A 57 -18.63 -7.69 -12.78
CA ASP A 57 -19.76 -6.78 -13.06
C ASP A 57 -20.56 -6.54 -11.77
N PRO A 58 -20.70 -5.29 -11.27
CA PRO A 58 -20.21 -4.02 -11.84
C PRO A 58 -18.73 -3.71 -11.49
N TYR A 59 -18.08 -4.53 -10.67
CA TYR A 59 -16.71 -4.31 -10.18
C TYR A 59 -15.66 -4.95 -11.08
N PRO A 60 -14.35 -4.69 -10.91
CA PRO A 60 -13.31 -5.44 -11.61
C PRO A 60 -13.36 -6.94 -11.32
N LYS A 61 -13.05 -7.76 -12.34
CA LYS A 61 -12.93 -9.21 -12.18
C LYS A 61 -11.81 -9.56 -11.20
N MET A 62 -12.13 -10.36 -10.19
CA MET A 62 -11.13 -10.78 -9.19
C MET A 62 -10.45 -12.09 -9.58
N THR A 63 -9.14 -12.14 -9.42
CA THR A 63 -8.29 -13.33 -9.60
C THR A 63 -7.31 -13.43 -8.42
N GLY A 64 -6.53 -14.51 -8.34
CA GLY A 64 -5.43 -14.59 -7.36
C GLY A 64 -4.47 -13.39 -7.43
N HIS A 65 -4.17 -12.90 -8.64
CA HIS A 65 -3.38 -11.69 -8.82
C HIS A 65 -4.11 -10.43 -8.34
N GLY A 66 -5.42 -10.32 -8.61
CA GLY A 66 -6.24 -9.21 -8.12
C GLY A 66 -6.25 -9.10 -6.60
N PHE A 67 -6.35 -10.23 -5.89
CA PHE A 67 -6.26 -10.23 -4.42
C PHE A 67 -4.88 -9.79 -3.92
N ARG A 68 -3.80 -10.14 -4.64
CA ARG A 68 -2.45 -9.67 -4.30
C ARG A 68 -2.32 -8.16 -4.48
N GLN A 69 -2.84 -7.62 -5.58
CA GLN A 69 -2.87 -6.16 -5.80
C GLN A 69 -3.69 -5.46 -4.72
N LEU A 70 -4.87 -5.98 -4.40
CA LEU A 70 -5.73 -5.45 -3.35
C LEU A 70 -5.03 -5.43 -1.98
N ALA A 71 -4.35 -6.52 -1.62
CA ALA A 71 -3.55 -6.57 -0.40
C ALA A 71 -2.41 -5.55 -0.41
N SER A 72 -1.70 -5.40 -1.54
CA SER A 72 -0.65 -4.39 -1.69
C SER A 72 -1.19 -2.99 -1.44
N THR A 73 -2.26 -2.60 -2.14
CA THR A 73 -2.90 -1.29 -1.99
C THR A 73 -3.36 -1.06 -0.56
N GLY A 74 -4.05 -2.04 0.04
CA GLY A 74 -4.51 -1.94 1.43
C GLY A 74 -3.37 -1.79 2.43
N LEU A 75 -2.23 -2.45 2.21
CA LEU A 75 -1.05 -2.28 3.06
C LEU A 75 -0.43 -0.88 2.94
N TYR A 76 -0.42 -0.28 1.74
CA TYR A 76 -0.03 1.11 1.56
C TYR A 76 -1.01 2.07 2.24
N GLU A 77 -2.32 1.83 2.13
CA GLU A 77 -3.35 2.64 2.80
C GLU A 77 -3.22 2.59 4.33
N LEU A 78 -2.88 1.42 4.89
CA LEU A 78 -2.56 1.22 6.31
C LEU A 78 -1.20 1.81 6.73
N GLN A 79 -0.53 2.56 5.84
CA GLN A 79 0.72 3.28 6.10
C GLN A 79 1.90 2.38 6.50
N PHE A 80 1.94 1.14 6.02
CA PHE A 80 3.12 0.30 6.20
C PHE A 80 4.29 0.75 5.32
N PRO A 81 5.55 0.62 5.77
CA PRO A 81 6.71 1.00 4.98
C PRO A 81 6.82 0.21 3.67
N GLU A 82 7.08 0.92 2.56
CA GLU A 82 7.24 0.37 1.21
C GLU A 82 8.22 -0.81 1.19
N ASN A 83 9.40 -0.66 1.81
CA ASN A 83 10.42 -1.72 1.84
C ASN A 83 9.88 -3.04 2.44
N ILE A 84 8.98 -2.97 3.42
CA ILE A 84 8.40 -4.15 4.08
C ILE A 84 7.34 -4.79 3.17
N ILE A 85 6.52 -3.97 2.51
CA ILE A 85 5.51 -4.40 1.55
C ILE A 85 6.17 -5.10 0.36
N GLU A 86 7.19 -4.48 -0.23
CA GLU A 86 7.89 -5.03 -1.41
C GLU A 86 8.66 -6.32 -1.09
N VAL A 87 9.25 -6.44 0.12
CA VAL A 87 9.81 -7.70 0.61
C VAL A 87 8.71 -8.77 0.72
N GLN A 88 7.57 -8.45 1.32
CA GLN A 88 6.46 -9.40 1.48
C GLN A 88 5.93 -9.87 0.12
N LEU A 89 5.92 -8.98 -0.86
CA LEU A 89 5.54 -9.26 -2.25
C LEU A 89 6.70 -9.86 -3.07
N ALA A 90 7.82 -10.27 -2.47
CA ALA A 90 8.94 -10.87 -3.18
C ALA A 90 9.44 -10.05 -4.39
N HIS A 91 9.24 -8.73 -4.37
CA HIS A 91 9.62 -7.82 -5.45
C HIS A 91 11.09 -7.38 -5.39
N LEU A 92 11.84 -7.86 -4.39
CA LEU A 92 13.25 -7.50 -4.19
C LEU A 92 14.10 -7.72 -5.47
N GLU A 93 14.59 -6.60 -6.03
CA GLU A 93 15.50 -6.60 -7.18
C GLU A 93 16.72 -7.51 -6.97
N GLN A 94 17.12 -8.23 -8.02
CA GLN A 94 18.18 -9.23 -7.97
C GLN A 94 19.61 -8.67 -7.88
N SER A 95 19.80 -7.35 -7.90
CA SER A 95 21.06 -6.72 -8.29
C SER A 95 21.98 -6.21 -7.16
N SER A 96 21.61 -6.25 -5.86
CA SER A 96 22.48 -5.67 -4.83
C SER A 96 23.02 -6.68 -3.80
N VAL A 97 24.33 -6.56 -3.54
CA VAL A 97 25.15 -7.33 -2.59
C VAL A 97 24.59 -7.31 -1.15
N LYS A 98 23.66 -6.41 -0.84
CA LYS A 98 22.91 -6.34 0.44
C LYS A 98 22.05 -7.59 0.74
N LYS A 99 21.68 -8.38 -0.28
CA LYS A 99 20.76 -9.53 -0.15
C LYS A 99 21.18 -10.64 0.82
N ARG A 100 22.47 -10.78 1.15
CA ARG A 100 22.96 -11.93 1.91
C ARG A 100 22.69 -11.84 3.43
N TYR A 101 22.31 -10.66 3.93
CA TYR A 101 22.05 -10.43 5.35
C TYR A 101 20.56 -10.18 5.70
N ASP A 102 19.65 -10.20 4.71
CA ASP A 102 18.34 -9.56 4.81
C ASP A 102 17.14 -10.54 4.71
N LEU A 103 17.35 -11.84 4.96
CA LEU A 103 16.27 -12.85 4.91
C LEU A 103 15.39 -12.85 6.17
N SER A 104 16.00 -12.54 7.32
CA SER A 104 15.29 -12.24 8.56
C SER A 104 14.84 -10.79 8.63
N ALA A 105 15.13 -9.99 7.60
CA ALA A 105 14.83 -8.57 7.60
C ALA A 105 13.35 -8.38 7.87
N HIS A 106 13.11 -7.63 8.94
CA HIS A 106 11.78 -7.18 9.28
C HIS A 106 10.77 -8.35 9.43
N LEU A 107 11.18 -9.60 9.71
CA LEU A 107 10.20 -10.72 9.82
C LEU A 107 9.15 -10.43 10.90
N ALA A 108 9.59 -9.87 12.02
CA ALA A 108 8.69 -9.40 13.08
C ALA A 108 7.74 -8.30 12.58
N GLU A 109 8.24 -7.33 11.83
CA GLU A 109 7.44 -6.24 11.27
C GLU A 109 6.47 -6.75 10.18
N ARG A 110 6.89 -7.70 9.35
CA ARG A 110 6.03 -8.39 8.37
C ARG A 110 4.96 -9.22 9.06
N GLN A 111 5.28 -9.85 10.20
CA GLN A 111 4.29 -10.55 11.01
C GLN A 111 3.25 -9.57 11.58
N ILE A 112 3.69 -8.44 12.13
CA ILE A 112 2.81 -7.36 12.60
C ILE A 112 1.94 -6.88 11.43
N MET A 113 2.53 -6.59 10.29
CA MET A 113 1.85 -6.13 9.09
C MET A 113 0.78 -7.11 8.61
N MET A 114 1.12 -8.40 8.48
CA MET A 114 0.18 -9.43 8.03
C MET A 114 -0.93 -9.70 9.05
N ASN A 115 -0.65 -9.57 10.36
CA ASN A 115 -1.69 -9.64 11.39
C ASN A 115 -2.64 -8.45 11.29
N ARG A 116 -2.12 -7.22 11.16
CA ARG A 116 -2.94 -6.01 11.05
C ARG A 116 -3.80 -6.00 9.79
N TRP A 117 -3.26 -6.51 8.68
CA TRP A 117 -4.06 -6.72 7.46
C TRP A 117 -5.20 -7.72 7.69
N ALA A 118 -4.93 -8.85 8.34
CA ALA A 118 -5.96 -9.86 8.61
C ALA A 118 -7.03 -9.34 9.58
N ASP A 119 -6.63 -8.60 10.61
CA ASP A 119 -7.55 -7.94 11.55
C ASP A 119 -8.42 -6.90 10.85
N HIS A 120 -7.83 -6.11 9.93
CA HIS A 120 -8.58 -5.17 9.11
C HIS A 120 -9.66 -5.86 8.26
N LEU A 121 -9.34 -7.01 7.64
CA LEU A 121 -10.33 -7.79 6.90
C LEU A 121 -11.45 -8.33 7.80
N ASP A 122 -11.12 -8.72 9.04
CA ASP A 122 -12.12 -9.15 10.03
C ASP A 122 -13.03 -8.00 10.46
N ASP A 123 -12.49 -6.80 10.65
CA ASP A 123 -13.25 -5.59 10.96
C ASP A 123 -14.17 -5.19 9.81
N LEU A 124 -13.69 -5.23 8.56
CA LEU A 124 -14.53 -5.03 7.36
C LEU A 124 -15.67 -6.05 7.31
N ARG A 125 -15.37 -7.33 7.55
CA ARG A 125 -16.38 -8.41 7.58
C ARG A 125 -17.41 -8.21 8.69
N ALA A 126 -17.00 -7.67 9.83
CA ALA A 126 -17.88 -7.37 10.96
C ALA A 126 -18.70 -6.08 10.77
N GLY A 127 -18.54 -5.37 9.64
CA GLY A 127 -19.19 -4.09 9.40
C GLY A 127 -18.66 -2.96 10.27
N LYS A 128 -17.49 -3.14 10.91
CA LYS A 128 -16.80 -2.13 11.72
C LYS A 128 -15.93 -1.20 10.88
N ALA A 129 -16.07 -1.26 9.55
CA ALA A 129 -15.21 -0.59 8.58
C ALA A 129 -14.84 0.82 9.05
N VAL A 130 -13.56 0.95 9.38
CA VAL A 130 -12.91 2.15 9.87
C VAL A 130 -13.11 3.22 8.80
N SER A 131 -13.79 4.31 9.16
CA SER A 131 -13.53 5.60 8.51
C SER A 131 -12.01 5.73 8.50
N PHE A 132 -11.38 5.79 7.32
CA PHE A 132 -9.92 5.81 7.15
C PHE A 132 -9.26 7.07 7.76
N ASP A 133 -9.90 7.69 8.75
CA ASP A 133 -9.78 9.09 9.15
C ASP A 133 -9.67 10.01 7.92
N LEU A 134 -10.30 9.57 6.82
CA LEU A 134 -10.40 10.37 5.62
C LEU A 134 -11.29 11.53 5.99
N LEU A 135 -10.72 12.71 5.85
CA LEU A 135 -11.45 13.95 5.89
C LEU A 135 -12.73 13.79 5.07
N THR A 136 -13.85 14.17 5.65
CA THR A 136 -15.11 14.33 4.90
C THR A 136 -14.85 15.26 3.71
N PRO A 137 -15.66 15.21 2.64
CA PRO A 137 -15.47 16.09 1.48
C PRO A 137 -15.35 17.59 1.85
N SER A 138 -16.05 18.02 2.92
CA SER A 138 -15.93 19.36 3.49
C SER A 138 -14.59 19.61 4.17
N GLU A 139 -14.10 18.66 4.97
CA GLU A 139 -12.82 18.77 5.65
C GLU A 139 -11.64 18.71 4.64
N VAL A 140 -11.74 17.90 3.59
CA VAL A 140 -10.79 17.89 2.46
C VAL A 140 -10.73 19.25 1.80
N SER A 141 -11.88 19.85 1.49
CA SER A 141 -11.94 21.15 0.84
C SER A 141 -11.34 22.25 1.73
N SER A 142 -11.55 22.16 3.04
CA SER A 142 -10.96 23.07 4.04
C SER A 142 -9.44 22.94 4.11
N GLU A 143 -8.93 21.71 4.16
CA GLU A 143 -7.50 21.40 4.24
C GLU A 143 -6.75 21.77 2.95
N ILE A 144 -7.37 21.55 1.78
CA ILE A 144 -6.80 21.98 0.49
C ILE A 144 -6.74 23.51 0.44
N SER A 145 -7.79 24.20 0.93
CA SER A 145 -7.83 25.65 0.97
C SER A 145 -6.77 26.22 1.91
N SER A 146 -6.60 25.64 3.12
CA SER A 146 -5.60 26.08 4.10
C SER A 146 -4.17 25.93 3.57
N ARG A 147 -3.86 24.78 2.94
CA ARG A 147 -2.53 24.56 2.32
C ARG A 147 -2.26 25.51 1.17
N ARG A 148 -3.28 25.86 0.38
CA ARG A 148 -3.14 26.82 -0.72
C ARG A 148 -2.86 28.22 -0.19
N VAL A 149 -3.52 28.64 0.88
CA VAL A 149 -3.22 29.92 1.57
C VAL A 149 -1.79 29.91 2.10
N GLN A 150 -1.39 28.85 2.81
CA GLN A 150 -0.05 28.73 3.37
C GLN A 150 1.06 28.74 2.30
N ALA A 151 0.84 28.09 1.15
CA ALA A 151 1.77 28.15 0.02
C ALA A 151 1.88 29.57 -0.57
N THR A 152 0.76 30.31 -0.62
CA THR A 152 0.74 31.70 -1.09
C THR A 152 1.46 32.63 -0.12
N ASP A 153 1.29 32.42 1.19
CA ASP A 153 1.98 33.16 2.25
C ASP A 153 3.51 32.93 2.21
N ILE A 154 3.94 31.69 1.96
CA ILE A 154 5.37 31.35 1.78
C ILE A 154 5.94 32.07 0.56
N GLU A 155 5.25 32.04 -0.59
CA GLU A 155 5.70 32.76 -1.80
C GLU A 155 5.79 34.28 -1.60
N LEU A 156 4.83 34.86 -0.86
CA LEU A 156 4.84 36.28 -0.53
C LEU A 156 6.00 36.63 0.42
N GLN A 157 6.25 35.79 1.43
CA GLN A 157 7.35 35.99 2.37
C GLN A 157 8.71 35.88 1.70
N ASP A 158 8.90 34.94 0.76
CA ASP A 158 10.13 34.82 -0.03
C ASP A 158 10.34 36.03 -0.94
N LYS A 159 9.28 36.54 -1.59
CA LYS A 159 9.35 37.76 -2.40
C LYS A 159 9.71 38.99 -1.56
N GLU A 160 9.10 39.17 -0.40
CA GLU A 160 9.46 40.28 0.50
C GLU A 160 10.91 40.19 0.99
N THR A 161 11.37 38.98 1.31
CA THR A 161 12.75 38.73 1.74
C THR A 161 13.74 39.09 0.63
N LEU A 162 13.43 38.71 -0.61
CA LEU A 162 14.22 39.07 -1.78
C LEU A 162 14.26 40.59 -2.00
N ILE A 163 13.11 41.26 -1.93
CA ILE A 163 13.00 42.72 -2.09
C ILE A 163 13.83 43.45 -1.03
N LYS A 164 13.70 43.06 0.24
CA LYS A 164 14.49 43.64 1.35
C LYS A 164 16.00 43.42 1.15
N GLY A 165 16.40 42.24 0.65
CA GLY A 165 17.80 41.95 0.31
C GLY A 165 18.35 42.82 -0.81
N LEU A 166 17.58 43.05 -1.87
CA LEU A 166 17.96 43.92 -2.99
C LEU A 166 18.02 45.39 -2.58
N GLN A 167 17.11 45.84 -1.72
CA GLN A 167 17.13 47.18 -1.14
C GLN A 167 18.36 47.40 -0.24
N ALA A 168 18.74 46.39 0.55
CA ALA A 168 19.96 46.44 1.36
C ALA A 168 21.25 46.50 0.51
N GLN A 169 21.20 46.03 -0.75
CA GLN A 169 22.27 46.17 -1.74
C GLN A 169 22.23 47.52 -2.48
N GLY A 170 21.34 48.44 -2.08
CA GLY A 170 21.25 49.80 -2.62
C GLY A 170 20.39 49.94 -3.88
N ILE A 171 19.63 48.90 -4.26
CA ILE A 171 18.69 49.01 -5.37
C ILE A 171 17.48 49.84 -4.94
N LEU A 172 17.24 50.93 -5.68
CA LEU A 172 16.16 51.87 -5.37
C LEU A 172 14.78 51.22 -5.63
N PRO A 173 13.78 51.50 -4.77
CA PRO A 173 12.43 50.95 -4.89
C PRO A 173 11.77 51.19 -6.26
N ASP A 174 12.04 52.35 -6.87
CA ASP A 174 11.48 52.73 -8.17
C ASP A 174 12.00 51.84 -9.31
N LEU A 175 13.25 51.37 -9.22
CA LEU A 175 13.84 50.47 -10.20
C LEU A 175 13.26 49.05 -10.08
N LEU A 176 12.99 48.60 -8.84
CA LEU A 176 12.32 47.32 -8.58
C LEU A 176 10.86 47.34 -9.10
N ALA A 177 10.16 48.46 -8.93
CA ALA A 177 8.81 48.65 -9.47
C ALA A 177 8.79 48.65 -11.01
N GLN A 178 9.78 49.28 -11.66
CA GLN A 178 9.93 49.24 -13.11
C GLN A 178 10.23 47.83 -13.64
N LEU A 179 11.15 47.09 -13.00
CA LEU A 179 11.47 45.72 -13.39
C LEU A 179 10.28 44.77 -13.24
N ALA A 180 9.51 44.90 -12.16
CA ALA A 180 8.29 44.10 -11.97
C ALA A 180 7.23 44.37 -13.05
N SER A 181 7.10 45.62 -13.51
CA SER A 181 6.14 46.00 -14.57
C SER A 181 6.51 45.51 -15.98
N GLN A 182 7.76 45.07 -16.20
CA GLN A 182 8.23 44.51 -17.47
C GLN A 182 8.12 42.98 -17.54
N MET A 183 7.79 42.31 -16.43
CA MET A 183 7.73 40.85 -16.33
C MET A 183 6.30 40.27 -16.27
N THR A 184 5.28 41.12 -16.36
CA THR A 184 3.85 40.75 -16.55
C THR A 184 3.44 40.97 -18.00
#